data_AF-A0A9Y1BR87-F1
#
_entry.id   AF-A0A9Y1BR87-F1
#
_cell.length_a   1.000
_cell.length_b   1.000
_cell.length_c   1.000
_cell.angle_alpha   90.00
_cell.angle_beta   90.00
_cell.angle_gamma   90.00
#
_symmetry.space_group_name_H-M   'P 1'
#
loop_
_entity.id
_entity.type
_entity.pdbx_description
1 polymer ?
#
loop_
_entity_poly.entity_id
_entity_poly.type
_entity_poly.pdbx_seq_one_letter_code
_entity_poly.pdbx_strand_id
1 'polypeptide(L)'
;MGKLDLKIAEKVKSLSNYNLELFKESTSDFEVFLFAISTCQWCKKGKEWLKEKKISYYYIDIDLIDYNLKKEIKKEIRQSFNLDFIAFPFIVIDGEKHEIGFNKKKWEKLFKNTEKGIKSKTFEEVKNYVQKIAKKKNWKLHSNHDGTLDMLIQGLRDNYNRIGYFNCPCRDTNENIQLDKDICCPCDYAEKDIIEYGRCYCALFFDCDYDFTKNEEIEMIPDRRPKEKYT
;
A
#
# COMPACT_ATOMS: atom_id res chain seq x y z
N MET A 1 -8.99 19.78 20.31
CA MET A 1 -7.68 20.24 19.82
C MET A 1 -7.62 19.89 18.34
N GLY A 2 -7.32 20.91 17.52
CA GLY A 2 -7.13 20.96 16.07
C GLY A 2 -7.22 19.72 15.18
N LYS A 3 -8.26 19.66 14.35
CA LYS A 3 -8.24 18.92 13.08
C LYS A 3 -8.11 19.95 11.96
N LEU A 4 -7.25 19.69 10.97
CA LEU A 4 -7.25 20.45 9.72
C LEU A 4 -8.67 20.35 9.12
N ASP A 5 -9.33 21.49 8.88
CA ASP A 5 -10.67 21.49 8.29
C ASP A 5 -10.61 20.70 6.97
N LEU A 6 -11.46 19.67 6.88
CA LEU A 6 -11.60 18.81 5.72
C LEU A 6 -11.85 19.63 4.44
N LYS A 7 -12.39 20.85 4.55
CA LYS A 7 -12.55 21.78 3.42
C LYS A 7 -11.25 22.19 2.75
N ILE A 8 -10.14 22.35 3.47
CA ILE A 8 -8.84 22.69 2.82
C ILE A 8 -8.16 21.45 2.26
N ALA A 9 -8.28 20.30 2.92
CA ALA A 9 -7.85 19.02 2.34
C ALA A 9 -8.63 18.71 1.06
N GLU A 10 -9.96 18.90 1.05
CA GLU A 10 -10.84 18.74 -0.12
C GLU A 10 -10.59 19.82 -1.19
N LYS A 11 -10.35 21.06 -0.79
CA LYS A 11 -9.97 22.15 -1.71
C LYS A 11 -8.62 21.84 -2.36
N VAL A 12 -7.61 21.43 -1.59
CA VAL A 12 -6.31 21.00 -2.12
C VAL A 12 -6.45 19.76 -3.02
N LYS A 13 -7.28 18.78 -2.66
CA LYS A 13 -7.57 17.59 -3.51
C LYS A 13 -8.34 17.93 -4.79
N SER A 14 -9.19 18.96 -4.78
CA SER A 14 -9.99 19.39 -5.94
C SER A 14 -9.25 20.38 -6.85
N LEU A 15 -8.13 20.94 -6.40
CA LEU A 15 -7.21 21.76 -7.16
C LEU A 15 -6.39 20.89 -8.14
N SER A 16 -7.06 20.37 -9.18
CA SER A 16 -6.50 19.57 -10.29
C SER A 16 -5.42 20.28 -11.12
N ASN A 17 -5.23 21.59 -10.94
CA ASN A 17 -4.28 22.43 -11.69
C ASN A 17 -2.92 22.63 -11.01
N TYR A 18 -2.71 22.13 -9.80
CA TYR A 18 -1.43 22.23 -9.08
C TYR A 18 -0.86 20.85 -8.85
N ASN A 19 0.47 20.72 -8.92
CA ASN A 19 1.25 19.48 -8.93
C ASN A 19 0.95 18.55 -7.74
N LEU A 20 -0.20 17.87 -7.78
CA LEU A 20 -0.55 16.74 -6.94
C LEU A 20 0.12 15.53 -7.57
N GLU A 21 1.42 15.39 -7.38
CA GLU A 21 2.08 14.12 -7.70
C GLU A 21 1.61 13.10 -6.65
N LEU A 22 0.53 12.38 -6.99
CA LEU A 22 0.06 11.23 -6.23
C LEU A 22 1.07 10.11 -6.44
N PHE A 23 2.05 10.02 -5.54
CA PHE A 23 2.87 8.82 -5.46
C PHE A 23 2.03 7.71 -4.81
N LYS A 24 1.23 6.99 -5.62
CA LYS A 24 0.41 5.85 -5.19
C LYS A 24 1.20 4.55 -5.28
N GLU A 25 2.17 4.37 -4.40
CA GLU A 25 2.82 3.06 -4.21
C GLU A 25 2.86 2.68 -2.72
N SER A 26 1.72 2.69 -2.00
CA SER A 26 1.38 1.66 -0.98
C SER A 26 0.05 1.91 -0.24
N THR A 27 -0.36 0.84 0.47
CA THR A 27 -1.48 0.55 1.35
C THR A 27 -1.49 1.27 2.70
N SER A 28 -1.31 2.59 2.74
CA SER A 28 -1.40 3.36 4.00
C SER A 28 -2.85 3.74 4.30
N ASP A 29 -3.39 3.35 5.47
CA ASP A 29 -4.76 3.71 5.94
C ASP A 29 -4.86 5.15 6.50
N PHE A 30 -3.79 5.94 6.34
CA PHE A 30 -3.68 7.32 6.82
C PHE A 30 -3.49 8.30 5.67
N GLU A 31 -4.11 9.46 5.80
CA GLU A 31 -4.02 10.54 4.81
C GLU A 31 -2.87 11.48 5.14
N VAL A 32 -1.87 11.55 4.25
CA VAL A 32 -0.71 12.43 4.43
C VAL A 32 -0.81 13.64 3.51
N PHE A 33 -0.66 14.83 4.08
CA PHE A 33 -0.51 16.09 3.36
C PHE A 33 0.84 16.74 3.66
N LEU A 34 1.55 17.13 2.61
CA LEU A 34 2.82 17.83 2.70
C LEU A 34 2.69 19.22 2.08
N PHE A 35 2.74 20.25 2.90
CA PHE A 35 2.90 21.61 2.41
C PHE A 35 4.39 21.90 2.25
N ALA A 36 4.79 22.35 1.07
CA ALA A 36 6.18 22.45 0.68
C ALA A 36 6.50 23.80 0.03
N ILE A 37 7.80 24.02 -0.21
CA ILE A 37 8.32 25.09 -1.04
C ILE A 37 9.13 24.42 -2.16
N SER A 38 8.86 24.77 -3.41
CA SER A 38 9.43 24.11 -4.60
C SER A 38 10.95 24.14 -4.64
N THR A 39 11.55 25.21 -4.11
CA THR A 39 13.01 25.45 -4.09
C THR A 39 13.69 25.05 -2.76
N CYS A 40 12.95 24.54 -1.78
CA CYS A 40 13.50 24.22 -0.45
C CYS A 40 14.13 22.82 -0.39
N GLN A 41 15.42 22.74 -0.03
CA GLN A 41 16.14 21.47 0.09
C GLN A 41 15.51 20.51 1.12
N TRP A 42 14.97 21.03 2.23
CA TRP A 42 14.29 20.20 3.23
C TRP A 42 12.96 19.65 2.73
N CYS A 43 12.25 20.40 1.88
CA CYS A 43 11.02 19.93 1.24
C CYS A 43 11.34 18.78 0.27
N LYS A 44 12.41 18.92 -0.53
CA LYS A 44 12.89 17.85 -1.41
C LYS A 44 13.23 16.58 -0.62
N LYS A 45 14.02 16.70 0.45
CA LYS A 45 14.36 15.56 1.32
C LYS A 45 13.13 14.90 1.96
N GLY A 46 12.13 15.69 2.36
CA GLY A 46 10.86 15.17 2.88
C GLY A 46 10.08 14.36 1.85
N LYS A 47 9.96 14.90 0.62
CA LYS A 47 9.34 14.19 -0.52
C LYS A 47 10.08 12.89 -0.85
N GLU A 48 11.41 12.92 -0.89
CA GLU A 48 12.26 11.75 -1.12
C GLU A 48 12.09 10.69 -0.02
N TRP A 49 12.05 11.09 1.24
CA TRP A 49 11.85 10.16 2.36
C TRP A 49 10.48 9.49 2.31
N LEU A 50 9.41 10.22 1.97
CA LEU A 50 8.07 9.63 1.81
C LEU A 50 8.05 8.62 0.66
N LYS A 51 8.73 8.93 -0.46
CA LYS A 51 8.92 8.01 -1.60
C LYS A 51 9.73 6.76 -1.17
N GLU A 52 10.85 6.93 -0.47
CA GLU A 52 11.69 5.84 0.07
C GLU A 52 10.89 4.91 1.00
N LYS A 53 10.02 5.48 1.85
CA LYS A 53 9.16 4.72 2.77
C LYS A 53 7.91 4.17 2.11
N LYS A 54 7.75 4.34 0.79
CA LYS A 54 6.58 3.91 0.03
C LYS A 54 5.29 4.47 0.65
N ILE A 55 5.32 5.68 1.22
CA ILE A 55 4.14 6.31 1.84
C ILE A 55 3.42 7.15 0.80
N SER A 56 2.13 6.91 0.61
CA SER A 56 1.30 7.75 -0.26
C SER A 56 1.01 9.09 0.41
N TYR A 57 1.17 10.20 -0.33
CA TYR A 57 0.91 11.54 0.17
C TYR A 57 0.43 12.49 -0.92
N TYR A 58 -0.33 13.51 -0.51
CA TYR A 58 -0.59 14.71 -1.29
C TYR A 58 0.45 15.76 -0.94
N TYR A 59 0.84 16.60 -1.90
CA TYR A 59 1.61 17.79 -1.59
C TYR A 59 1.14 19.01 -2.37
N ILE A 60 1.51 20.18 -1.86
CA ILE A 60 1.34 21.46 -2.54
C ILE A 60 2.57 22.32 -2.30
N ASP A 61 3.16 22.83 -3.37
CA ASP A 61 4.25 23.81 -3.30
C ASP A 61 3.64 25.21 -3.17
N ILE A 62 3.62 25.72 -1.93
CA ILE A 62 2.91 26.95 -1.52
C ILE A 62 3.46 28.23 -2.19
N ASP A 63 4.66 28.17 -2.73
CA ASP A 63 5.28 29.23 -3.51
C ASP A 63 4.82 29.28 -4.98
N LEU A 64 4.19 28.22 -5.47
CA LEU A 64 3.72 28.12 -6.87
C LEU A 64 2.21 28.38 -7.04
N ILE A 65 1.49 28.66 -5.95
CA ILE A 65 0.05 28.96 -5.95
C ILE A 65 -0.21 30.46 -5.85
N ASP A 66 -1.45 30.88 -6.11
CA ASP A 66 -1.82 32.28 -6.02
C ASP A 66 -1.71 32.85 -4.60
N TYR A 67 -1.49 34.17 -4.52
CA TYR A 67 -1.23 34.86 -3.26
C TYR A 67 -2.39 34.73 -2.25
N ASN A 68 -3.64 34.78 -2.72
CA ASN A 68 -4.81 34.73 -1.85
C ASN A 68 -4.96 33.34 -1.25
N LEU A 69 -4.84 32.28 -2.06
CA LEU A 69 -4.87 30.89 -1.61
C LEU A 69 -3.70 30.57 -0.67
N LYS A 70 -2.49 31.05 -0.98
CA LYS A 70 -1.32 30.94 -0.08
C LYS A 70 -1.60 31.54 1.30
N LYS A 71 -2.23 32.72 1.35
CA LYS A 71 -2.59 33.40 2.59
C LYS A 71 -3.67 32.62 3.35
N GLU A 72 -4.66 32.09 2.65
CA GLU A 72 -5.73 31.27 3.20
C GLU A 72 -5.19 29.98 3.83
N ILE A 73 -4.40 29.19 3.10
CA ILE A 73 -3.81 27.93 3.59
C ILE A 73 -2.94 28.17 4.83
N LYS A 74 -2.08 29.20 4.79
CA LYS A 74 -1.23 29.53 5.95
C LYS A 74 -2.04 29.96 7.17
N LYS A 75 -3.12 30.71 6.97
CA LYS A 75 -4.01 31.12 8.05
C LYS A 75 -4.67 29.91 8.69
N GLU A 76 -5.22 29.02 7.87
CA GLU A 76 -5.86 27.78 8.35
C GLU A 76 -4.89 26.93 9.15
N ILE A 77 -3.72 26.60 8.60
CA ILE A 77 -2.73 25.75 9.29
C ILE A 77 -2.39 26.32 10.68
N ARG A 78 -2.20 27.65 10.79
CA ARG A 78 -1.94 28.30 12.09
C ARG A 78 -3.10 28.15 13.06
N GLN A 79 -4.33 28.33 12.57
CA GLN A 79 -5.53 28.26 13.38
C GLN A 79 -5.86 26.82 13.80
N SER A 80 -5.82 25.85 12.87
CA SER A 80 -6.09 24.45 13.16
C SER A 80 -5.09 23.88 14.16
N PHE A 81 -3.79 24.19 14.04
CA PHE A 81 -2.74 23.60 14.88
C PHE A 81 -2.24 24.51 16.01
N ASN A 82 -2.87 25.69 16.20
CA ASN A 82 -2.49 26.68 17.21
C ASN A 82 -1.00 27.06 17.15
N LEU A 83 -0.54 27.50 15.97
CA LEU A 83 0.87 27.79 15.67
C LEU A 83 1.11 29.29 15.46
N ASP A 84 2.14 29.83 16.12
CA ASP A 84 2.57 31.22 15.95
C ASP A 84 3.27 31.47 14.59
N PHE A 85 3.95 30.44 14.07
CA PHE A 85 4.62 30.50 12.77
C PHE A 85 4.55 29.16 12.03
N ILE A 86 4.79 29.19 10.72
CA ILE A 86 4.86 28.00 9.87
C ILE A 86 6.21 28.00 9.18
N ALA A 87 6.91 26.86 9.26
CA ALA A 87 8.05 26.56 8.41
C ALA A 87 7.75 25.35 7.53
N PHE A 88 8.50 25.20 6.44
CA PHE A 88 8.30 24.15 5.46
C PHE A 88 9.52 23.20 5.40
N PRO A 89 9.32 21.90 5.12
CA PRO A 89 8.02 21.27 4.87
C PRO A 89 7.14 21.19 6.11
N PHE A 90 5.83 21.34 5.96
CA PHE A 90 4.84 21.14 7.01
C PHE A 90 4.03 19.89 6.67
N ILE A 91 4.11 18.86 7.49
CA ILE A 91 3.43 17.58 7.23
C ILE A 91 2.25 17.42 8.18
N VAL A 92 1.14 16.90 7.66
CA VAL A 92 -0.08 16.56 8.41
C VAL A 92 -0.48 15.12 8.09
N ILE A 93 -0.84 14.35 9.11
CA ILE A 93 -1.32 12.96 9.00
C ILE A 93 -2.71 12.85 9.62
N ASP A 94 -3.66 12.28 8.88
CA ASP A 94 -5.08 12.11 9.25
C ASP A 94 -5.77 13.41 9.67
N GLY A 95 -5.23 14.56 9.25
CA GLY A 95 -5.72 15.88 9.62
C GLY A 95 -5.39 16.30 11.06
N GLU A 96 -4.72 15.48 11.86
CA GLU A 96 -4.57 15.71 13.31
C GLU A 96 -3.10 15.79 13.74
N LYS A 97 -2.28 14.83 13.32
CA LYS A 97 -0.85 14.81 13.69
C LYS A 97 -0.09 15.68 12.72
N HIS A 98 0.83 16.50 13.21
CA HIS A 98 1.63 17.37 12.36
C HIS A 98 3.08 17.45 12.83
N GLU A 99 3.96 17.85 11.91
CA GLU A 99 5.36 18.21 12.24
C GLU A 99 5.84 19.35 11.33
N ILE A 100 6.69 20.20 11.90
CA ILE A 100 7.30 21.34 11.22
C ILE A 100 8.74 21.00 10.82
N GLY A 101 9.06 21.19 9.54
CA GLY A 101 10.36 20.88 8.95
C GLY A 101 10.56 19.39 8.69
N PHE A 102 11.63 19.06 7.98
CA PHE A 102 12.04 17.67 7.77
C PHE A 102 13.13 17.29 8.77
N ASN A 103 12.82 16.34 9.65
CA ASN A 103 13.79 15.64 10.47
C ASN A 103 13.43 14.16 10.48
N LYS A 104 14.33 13.32 9.94
CA LYS A 104 14.09 11.88 9.77
C LYS A 104 13.61 11.19 11.05
N LYS A 105 14.27 11.44 12.19
CA LYS A 105 13.89 10.81 13.48
C LYS A 105 12.52 11.28 13.98
N LYS A 106 12.19 12.56 13.78
CA LYS A 106 10.88 13.08 14.15
C LYS A 106 9.78 12.50 13.27
N TRP A 107 10.00 12.45 11.95
CA TRP A 107 9.04 11.86 11.02
C TRP A 107 8.86 10.37 11.29
N GLU A 108 9.93 9.61 11.50
CA GLU A 108 9.84 8.20 11.92
C GLU A 108 8.99 8.02 13.18
N LYS A 109 9.14 8.89 14.19
CA LYS A 109 8.28 8.87 15.39
C LYS A 109 6.84 9.27 15.09
N LEU A 110 6.64 10.28 14.26
CA LEU A 110 5.33 10.77 13.84
C LEU A 110 4.51 9.65 13.20
N PHE A 111 5.13 8.87 12.29
CA PHE A 111 4.51 7.73 11.60
C PHE A 111 4.46 6.44 12.44
N LYS A 112 5.31 6.28 13.46
CA LYS A 112 5.21 5.15 14.41
C LYS A 112 4.08 5.32 15.43
N ASN A 113 3.79 6.57 15.78
CA ASN A 113 2.80 6.91 16.81
C ASN A 113 1.40 7.15 16.24
N THR A 114 1.17 7.00 14.93
CA THR A 114 -0.19 6.98 14.36
C THR A 114 -0.94 5.74 14.88
N GLU A 115 -2.20 5.88 15.30
CA GLU A 115 -3.04 4.72 15.71
C GLU A 115 -3.17 3.69 14.57
N LYS A 116 -2.94 4.16 13.34
CA LYS A 116 -2.75 3.40 12.13
C LYS A 116 -1.27 3.45 11.76
N GLY A 117 -0.46 2.55 12.30
CA GLY A 117 0.89 2.33 11.79
C GLY A 117 0.84 1.83 10.33
N ILE A 118 2.01 1.62 9.70
CA ILE A 118 2.09 0.80 8.48
C ILE A 118 1.54 -0.59 8.86
N LYS A 119 0.27 -0.86 8.55
CA LYS A 119 -0.40 -2.11 8.98
C LYS A 119 0.26 -3.27 8.25
N SER A 120 1.16 -3.95 8.96
CA SER A 120 1.49 -5.31 8.62
C SER A 120 0.23 -6.17 8.80
N LYS A 121 -0.06 -7.00 7.80
CA LYS A 121 -1.06 -8.06 7.93
C LYS A 121 -0.53 -9.10 8.89
N THR A 122 -1.38 -9.48 9.84
CA THR A 122 -1.20 -10.68 10.64
C THR A 122 -1.45 -11.93 9.80
N PHE A 123 -0.94 -13.08 10.26
CA PHE A 123 -1.22 -14.36 9.61
C PHE A 123 -2.72 -14.62 9.48
N GLU A 124 -3.48 -14.36 10.55
CA GLU A 124 -4.92 -14.60 10.59
C GLU A 124 -5.70 -13.71 9.62
N GLU A 125 -5.29 -12.45 9.44
CA GLU A 125 -5.89 -11.58 8.43
C GLU A 125 -5.69 -12.11 6.99
N VAL A 126 -4.50 -12.64 6.69
CA VAL A 126 -4.20 -13.23 5.37
C VAL A 126 -4.93 -14.56 5.18
N LYS A 127 -5.00 -15.39 6.23
CA LYS A 127 -5.81 -16.62 6.23
C LYS A 127 -7.28 -16.33 5.93
N ASN A 128 -7.86 -15.34 6.62
CA ASN A 128 -9.23 -14.90 6.36
C ASN A 128 -9.41 -14.36 4.94
N TYR A 129 -8.41 -13.65 4.41
CA TYR A 129 -8.42 -13.17 3.04
C TYR A 129 -8.49 -14.30 2.01
N VAL A 130 -7.61 -15.31 2.11
CA VAL A 130 -7.60 -16.45 1.17
C VAL A 130 -8.86 -17.32 1.32
N GLN A 131 -9.37 -17.50 2.53
CA GLN A 131 -10.65 -18.21 2.77
C GLN A 131 -11.84 -17.51 2.10
N LYS A 132 -11.90 -16.18 2.15
CA LYS A 132 -12.96 -15.40 1.48
C LYS A 132 -12.90 -15.55 -0.03
N ILE A 133 -11.69 -15.59 -0.62
CA ILE A 133 -11.51 -15.84 -2.06
C ILE A 133 -12.01 -17.24 -2.41
N ALA A 134 -11.50 -18.25 -1.70
CA ALA A 134 -11.87 -19.64 -1.93
C ALA A 134 -13.39 -19.83 -1.90
N LYS A 135 -14.06 -19.31 -0.86
CA LYS A 135 -15.51 -19.34 -0.75
C LYS A 135 -16.21 -18.62 -1.91
N LYS A 136 -15.76 -17.42 -2.29
CA LYS A 136 -16.39 -16.62 -3.35
C LYS A 136 -16.26 -17.26 -4.73
N LYS A 137 -15.14 -17.92 -4.99
CA LYS A 137 -14.82 -18.56 -6.28
C LYS A 137 -15.26 -20.02 -6.36
N ASN A 138 -15.82 -20.57 -5.28
CA ASN A 138 -16.10 -22.00 -5.12
C ASN A 138 -14.83 -22.84 -5.35
N TRP A 139 -13.75 -22.49 -4.66
CA TRP A 139 -12.49 -23.22 -4.63
C TRP A 139 -12.23 -23.76 -3.23
N LYS A 140 -11.39 -24.79 -3.14
CA LYS A 140 -10.82 -25.31 -1.89
C LYS A 140 -9.47 -24.69 -1.61
N LEU A 141 -9.07 -24.65 -0.34
CA LEU A 141 -7.67 -24.41 0.04
C LEU A 141 -6.94 -25.74 0.15
N HIS A 142 -5.61 -25.71 0.07
CA HIS A 142 -4.75 -26.85 0.39
C HIS A 142 -5.11 -27.46 1.76
N SER A 143 -5.06 -28.79 1.89
CA SER A 143 -5.44 -29.53 3.10
C SER A 143 -4.56 -29.29 4.35
N ASN A 144 -3.43 -28.61 4.19
CA ASN A 144 -2.40 -28.33 5.21
C ASN A 144 -1.86 -29.52 6.03
N HIS A 145 -2.00 -30.77 5.59
CA HIS A 145 -1.45 -31.92 6.35
C HIS A 145 0.08 -31.89 6.47
N ASP A 146 0.75 -31.21 5.53
CA ASP A 146 2.19 -31.07 5.37
C ASP A 146 2.73 -29.68 5.77
N GLY A 147 1.87 -28.77 6.24
CA GLY A 147 2.22 -27.38 6.55
C GLY A 147 2.30 -26.44 5.34
N THR A 148 2.01 -26.91 4.13
CA THR A 148 2.14 -26.12 2.89
C THR A 148 1.17 -24.94 2.85
N LEU A 149 -0.07 -25.10 3.35
CA LEU A 149 -1.03 -23.99 3.38
C LEU A 149 -0.50 -22.85 4.25
N ASP A 150 0.03 -23.17 5.43
CA ASP A 150 0.53 -22.15 6.37
C ASP A 150 1.76 -21.44 5.78
N MET A 151 2.66 -22.18 5.13
CA MET A 151 3.81 -21.59 4.43
C MET A 151 3.37 -20.62 3.33
N LEU A 152 2.36 -20.97 2.52
CA LEU A 152 1.85 -20.11 1.45
C LEU A 152 1.16 -18.85 1.99
N ILE A 153 0.37 -18.99 3.07
CA ILE A 153 -0.25 -17.85 3.77
C ILE A 153 0.82 -16.93 4.35
N GLN A 154 1.87 -17.50 4.95
CA GLN A 154 3.00 -16.74 5.46
C GLN A 154 3.73 -16.00 4.33
N GLY A 155 4.01 -16.65 3.20
CA GLY A 155 4.65 -16.01 2.05
C GLY A 155 3.82 -14.85 1.50
N LEU A 156 2.50 -15.02 1.36
CA LEU A 156 1.59 -13.93 0.96
C LEU A 156 1.61 -12.75 1.93
N ARG A 157 1.62 -13.04 3.23
CA ARG A 157 1.71 -12.04 4.30
C ARG A 157 3.01 -11.27 4.22
N ASP A 158 4.12 -11.98 4.11
CA ASP A 158 5.45 -11.38 4.11
C ASP A 158 5.66 -10.56 2.83
N ASN A 159 5.15 -11.02 1.68
CA ASN A 159 5.07 -10.21 0.47
C ASN A 159 4.23 -8.95 0.68
N TYR A 160 2.99 -9.06 1.16
CA TYR A 160 2.16 -7.88 1.42
C TYR A 160 2.86 -6.87 2.34
N ASN A 161 3.48 -7.35 3.42
CA ASN A 161 4.15 -6.51 4.40
C ASN A 161 5.44 -5.86 3.87
N ARG A 162 6.10 -6.51 2.89
CA ARG A 162 7.34 -6.02 2.26
C ARG A 162 7.07 -5.05 1.12
N ILE A 163 6.16 -5.37 0.21
CA ILE A 163 5.96 -4.64 -1.05
C ILE A 163 4.59 -3.99 -1.21
N GLY A 164 3.65 -4.23 -0.29
CA GLY A 164 2.37 -3.53 -0.22
C GLY A 164 1.24 -4.16 -1.03
N TYR A 165 1.38 -5.39 -1.51
CA TYR A 165 0.31 -6.12 -2.19
C TYR A 165 0.52 -7.64 -2.08
N PHE A 166 -0.55 -8.42 -2.26
CA PHE A 166 -0.54 -9.88 -2.12
C PHE A 166 0.12 -10.56 -3.33
N ASN A 167 1.39 -10.31 -3.59
CA ASN A 167 2.13 -10.97 -4.65
C ASN A 167 2.24 -12.49 -4.40
N CYS A 168 2.06 -13.30 -5.44
CA CYS A 168 2.16 -14.76 -5.38
C CYS A 168 3.49 -15.20 -4.72
N PRO A 169 3.47 -16.02 -3.65
CA PRO A 169 4.69 -16.40 -2.94
C PRO A 169 5.62 -17.32 -3.74
N CYS A 170 5.14 -17.86 -4.87
CA CYS A 170 5.89 -18.79 -5.73
C CYS A 170 6.33 -18.17 -7.07
N ARG A 171 6.16 -16.85 -7.27
CA ARG A 171 6.63 -16.14 -8.48
C ARG A 171 7.48 -14.94 -8.08
N ASP A 172 8.50 -14.67 -8.88
CA ASP A 172 9.36 -13.51 -8.67
C ASP A 172 8.61 -12.20 -8.92
N THR A 173 8.87 -11.23 -8.06
CA THR A 173 8.28 -9.88 -8.08
C THR A 173 9.26 -8.87 -8.66
N ASN A 174 8.74 -7.92 -9.42
CA ASN A 174 9.46 -6.72 -9.86
C ASN A 174 9.41 -5.59 -8.81
N GLU A 175 8.80 -5.86 -7.64
CA GLU A 175 8.44 -4.89 -6.61
C GLU A 175 7.66 -3.66 -7.12
N ASN A 176 7.02 -3.79 -8.28
CA ASN A 176 6.27 -2.74 -8.95
C ASN A 176 4.86 -3.26 -9.27
N ILE A 177 3.86 -2.67 -8.62
CA ILE A 177 2.46 -3.12 -8.75
C ILE A 177 1.94 -3.04 -10.19
N GLN A 178 2.45 -2.13 -11.04
CA GLN A 178 2.03 -2.02 -12.43
C GLN A 178 2.51 -3.22 -13.26
N LEU A 179 3.69 -3.75 -12.93
CA LEU A 179 4.28 -4.90 -13.61
C LEU A 179 3.78 -6.23 -13.04
N ASP A 180 3.44 -6.26 -11.75
CA ASP A 180 3.09 -7.48 -11.01
C ASP A 180 1.58 -7.65 -10.77
N LYS A 181 0.75 -6.79 -11.35
CA LYS A 181 -0.70 -6.85 -11.20
C LYS A 181 -1.27 -8.23 -11.56
N ASP A 182 -0.70 -8.86 -12.59
CA ASP A 182 -1.11 -10.18 -13.09
C ASP A 182 -0.80 -11.32 -12.12
N ILE A 183 0.17 -11.13 -11.22
CA ILE A 183 0.59 -12.12 -10.21
C ILE A 183 0.18 -11.72 -8.78
N CYS A 184 -0.66 -10.70 -8.62
CA CYS A 184 -1.34 -10.41 -7.36
C CYS A 184 -2.38 -11.50 -7.07
N CYS A 185 -2.28 -12.17 -5.93
CA CYS A 185 -3.20 -13.20 -5.48
C CYS A 185 -4.63 -12.62 -5.31
N PRO A 186 -5.69 -13.29 -5.79
CA PRO A 186 -5.64 -14.43 -6.71
C PRO A 186 -5.20 -13.95 -8.10
N CYS A 187 -4.15 -14.55 -8.64
CA CYS A 187 -3.54 -14.11 -9.91
C CYS A 187 -4.44 -14.39 -11.12
N ASP A 188 -4.19 -13.68 -12.23
CA ASP A 188 -4.95 -13.81 -13.48
C ASP A 188 -4.91 -15.23 -14.07
N TYR A 189 -3.92 -16.03 -13.66
CA TYR A 189 -3.68 -17.40 -14.13
C TYR A 189 -4.43 -18.46 -13.32
N ALA A 190 -4.80 -18.17 -12.06
CA ALA A 190 -5.26 -19.18 -11.11
C ALA A 190 -6.50 -19.94 -11.58
N GLU A 191 -7.46 -19.25 -12.19
CA GLU A 191 -8.71 -19.87 -12.65
C GLU A 191 -8.48 -20.84 -13.80
N LYS A 192 -7.63 -20.46 -14.78
CA LYS A 192 -7.26 -21.35 -15.89
C LYS A 192 -6.44 -22.55 -15.41
N ASP A 193 -5.54 -22.33 -14.45
CA ASP A 193 -4.76 -23.41 -13.82
C ASP A 193 -5.68 -24.40 -13.10
N ILE A 194 -6.67 -23.91 -12.33
CA ILE A 194 -7.61 -24.77 -11.61
C ILE A 194 -8.48 -25.58 -12.57
N ILE A 195 -8.95 -24.97 -13.66
CA ILE A 195 -9.76 -25.68 -14.66
C ILE A 195 -8.95 -26.79 -15.36
N GLU A 196 -7.69 -26.54 -15.70
CA GLU A 196 -6.87 -27.48 -16.47
C GLU A 196 -6.19 -28.54 -15.59
N TYR A 197 -5.70 -28.14 -14.40
CA TYR A 197 -4.85 -28.96 -13.55
C TYR A 197 -5.45 -29.22 -12.15
N GLY A 198 -6.68 -28.76 -11.88
CA GLY A 198 -7.34 -28.93 -10.58
C GLY A 198 -6.80 -28.04 -9.46
N ARG A 199 -5.77 -27.22 -9.72
CA ARG A 199 -5.12 -26.34 -8.74
C ARG A 199 -4.47 -25.13 -9.38
N CYS A 200 -4.26 -24.05 -8.62
CA CYS A 200 -3.44 -22.94 -9.09
C CYS A 200 -1.95 -23.29 -9.02
N TYR A 201 -1.10 -22.55 -9.76
CA TYR A 201 0.35 -22.74 -9.82
C TYR A 201 1.02 -23.01 -8.45
N CYS A 202 0.76 -22.14 -7.46
CA CYS A 202 1.35 -22.25 -6.12
C CYS A 202 0.70 -23.32 -5.21
N ALA A 203 -0.28 -24.09 -5.70
CA ALA A 203 -1.07 -25.04 -4.92
C ALA A 203 -1.79 -24.43 -3.70
N LEU A 204 -2.11 -23.13 -3.72
CA LEU A 204 -2.91 -22.51 -2.65
C LEU A 204 -4.41 -22.84 -2.79
N PHE A 205 -4.92 -22.71 -4.01
CA PHE A 205 -6.32 -22.92 -4.36
C PHE A 205 -6.46 -24.17 -5.24
N PHE A 206 -7.50 -24.94 -4.97
CA PHE A 206 -7.87 -26.16 -5.69
C PHE A 206 -9.32 -26.08 -6.16
N ASP A 207 -9.64 -26.88 -7.17
CA ASP A 207 -11.01 -27.10 -7.61
C ASP A 207 -11.91 -27.57 -6.44
N CYS A 208 -13.20 -27.24 -6.47
CA CYS A 208 -14.12 -27.61 -5.40
C CYS A 208 -14.34 -29.11 -5.24
N ASP A 209 -13.92 -29.95 -6.19
CA ASP A 209 -14.07 -31.41 -6.15
C ASP A 209 -12.73 -32.13 -6.05
N TYR A 210 -11.62 -31.40 -5.89
CA TYR A 210 -10.29 -31.99 -5.70
C TYR A 210 -10.24 -32.94 -4.49
N ASP A 211 -9.69 -34.14 -4.68
CA ASP A 211 -9.61 -35.22 -3.69
C ASP A 211 -8.17 -35.41 -3.19
N PHE A 212 -7.89 -34.92 -1.99
CA PHE A 212 -6.57 -35.03 -1.35
C PHE A 212 -6.22 -36.44 -0.86
N THR A 213 -7.18 -37.39 -0.85
CA THR A 213 -6.96 -38.73 -0.29
C THR A 213 -6.35 -39.71 -1.29
N LYS A 214 -6.33 -39.35 -2.59
CA LYS A 214 -5.81 -40.21 -3.66
C LYS A 214 -4.28 -40.36 -3.68
N ASN A 215 -3.57 -39.80 -2.70
CA ASN A 215 -2.13 -40.01 -2.48
C ASN A 215 -1.27 -39.70 -3.72
N GLU A 216 -1.70 -38.73 -4.53
CA GLU A 216 -0.89 -38.19 -5.61
C GLU A 216 -0.05 -37.04 -5.03
N GLU A 217 1.28 -37.17 -5.11
CA GLU A 217 2.17 -36.04 -4.86
C GLU A 217 1.72 -34.87 -5.73
N ILE A 218 1.66 -33.66 -5.17
CA ILE A 218 1.23 -32.47 -5.92
C ILE A 218 2.32 -32.11 -6.93
N GLU A 219 2.20 -32.62 -8.16
CA GLU A 219 3.16 -32.39 -9.24
C GLU A 219 3.18 -30.94 -9.68
N MET A 220 4.35 -30.41 -10.04
CA MET A 220 4.50 -29.03 -10.54
C MET A 220 3.74 -28.83 -11.86
N ILE A 221 2.99 -27.72 -11.97
CA ILE A 221 2.32 -27.34 -13.22
C ILE A 221 3.13 -26.23 -13.94
N PRO A 222 3.01 -26.10 -15.27
CA PRO A 222 3.69 -25.05 -16.02
C PRO A 222 3.31 -23.64 -15.54
N ASP A 223 4.29 -22.74 -15.47
CA ASP A 223 3.99 -21.32 -15.21
C ASP A 223 3.43 -20.64 -16.46
N ARG A 224 2.17 -20.20 -16.40
CA ARG A 224 1.51 -19.47 -17.49
C ARG A 224 1.94 -18.02 -17.64
N ARG A 225 2.72 -17.46 -16.70
CA ARG A 225 3.21 -16.08 -16.82
C ARG A 225 4.25 -16.02 -17.95
N PRO A 226 4.11 -15.12 -18.95
CA PRO A 226 5.12 -14.93 -19.99
C PRO A 226 6.48 -14.57 -19.39
N LYS A 227 7.56 -15.16 -19.89
CA LYS A 227 8.91 -15.01 -19.33
C LYS A 227 9.41 -13.57 -19.37
N GLU A 228 8.96 -12.81 -20.35
CA GLU A 228 9.32 -11.41 -20.57
C GLU A 228 8.83 -10.48 -19.44
N LYS A 229 7.87 -10.92 -18.62
CA LYS A 229 7.34 -10.14 -17.48
C LYS A 229 8.18 -10.24 -16.20
N TYR A 230 9.21 -11.07 -16.18
CA TYR A 230 10.13 -11.23 -15.04
C TYR A 230 11.38 -10.34 -15.14
N THR A 231 11.32 -9.26 -15.92
CA THR A 231 12.47 -8.40 -16.25
C THR A 231 12.35 -6.99 -15.70
#